data_AF-A0AA35KWN4-F1
#
_entry.id   AF-A0AA35KWN4-F1
#
_cell.length_a   1.000
_cell.length_b   1.000
_cell.length_c   1.000
_cell.angle_alpha   90.00
_cell.angle_beta   90.00
_cell.angle_gamma   90.00
#
_symmetry.space_group_name_H-M   'P 1'
#
loop_
_entity.id
_entity.type
_entity.pdbx_description
1 polymer ?
#
loop_
_entity_poly.entity_id
_entity_poly.type
_entity_poly.pdbx_seq_one_letter_code
_entity_poly.pdbx_strand_id
1 'polypeptide(L)'
;MAFRITLRGIFRCFRKLLSIFFTLLFCDLLLRISFVLLFFLLLPFFIIYDHVIPSIVLFARSTRPILDTFFGRLLPSLFAFVLSLVPPILIFFFTKRILIPVSIKIFQLTW
;
A
#
# COMPACT_ATOMS: atom_id res chain seq x y z
N MET A 1 12.25 -25.85 76.93
CA MET A 1 12.88 -25.78 75.59
C MET A 1 11.98 -26.22 74.44
N ALA A 2 10.97 -27.08 74.64
CA ALA A 2 10.08 -27.59 73.58
C ALA A 2 9.23 -26.52 72.86
N PHE A 3 8.82 -25.46 73.55
CA PHE A 3 7.92 -24.42 73.00
C PHE A 3 8.57 -23.53 71.92
N ARG A 4 9.91 -23.40 71.91
CA ARG A 4 10.63 -22.65 70.86
C ARG A 4 10.69 -23.39 69.53
N ILE A 5 10.52 -24.72 69.54
CA ILE A 5 10.67 -25.57 68.36
C ILE A 5 9.37 -25.56 67.53
N THR A 6 8.21 -25.55 68.20
CA THR A 6 6.88 -25.49 67.56
C THR A 6 6.60 -24.11 66.94
N LEU A 7 6.94 -23.02 67.64
CA LEU A 7 6.75 -21.66 67.13
C LEU A 7 7.54 -21.40 65.84
N ARG A 8 8.77 -21.92 65.76
CA ARG A 8 9.64 -21.79 64.59
C ARG A 8 9.13 -22.59 63.38
N GLY A 9 8.48 -23.74 63.63
CA GLY A 9 7.81 -24.55 62.61
C GLY A 9 6.58 -23.87 62.04
N ILE A 10 5.72 -23.31 62.91
CA ILE A 10 4.52 -22.55 62.51
C ILE A 10 4.91 -21.33 61.68
N PHE A 11 5.94 -20.58 62.11
CA PHE A 11 6.43 -19.41 61.37
C PHE A 11 7.01 -19.77 59.99
N ARG A 12 7.68 -20.93 59.85
CA ARG A 12 8.13 -21.44 58.55
C ARG A 12 6.96 -21.83 57.65
N CYS A 13 5.91 -22.44 58.20
CA CYS A 13 4.71 -22.80 57.44
C CYS A 13 3.96 -21.54 56.97
N PHE A 14 3.79 -20.56 57.85
CA PHE A 14 3.19 -19.27 57.52
C PHE A 14 4.00 -18.53 56.44
N ARG A 15 5.34 -18.52 56.53
CA ARG A 15 6.20 -17.94 55.50
C ARG A 15 6.05 -18.63 54.13
N LYS A 16 5.89 -19.96 54.12
CA LYS A 16 5.64 -20.71 52.87
C LYS A 16 4.26 -20.39 52.28
N LEU A 17 3.22 -20.36 53.10
CA LEU A 17 1.87 -19.98 52.68
C LEU A 17 1.83 -18.55 52.12
N LEU A 18 2.46 -17.61 52.82
CA LEU A 18 2.61 -16.23 52.38
C LEU A 18 3.34 -16.15 51.03
N SER A 19 4.44 -16.90 50.87
CA SER A 19 5.19 -16.97 49.61
C SER A 19 4.34 -17.50 48.46
N ILE A 20 3.55 -18.55 48.68
CA ILE A 20 2.65 -19.10 47.67
C ILE A 20 1.60 -18.05 47.27
N PHE A 21 1.01 -17.37 48.25
CA PHE A 21 0.00 -16.35 48.02
C PHE A 21 0.57 -15.18 47.20
N PHE A 22 1.77 -14.72 47.52
CA PHE A 22 2.47 -13.69 46.74
C PHE A 22 2.80 -14.16 45.32
N THR A 23 3.16 -15.43 45.14
CA THR A 23 3.48 -15.98 43.82
C THR A 23 2.22 -16.06 42.95
N LEU A 24 1.08 -16.48 43.52
CA LEU A 24 -0.21 -16.48 42.83
C LEU A 24 -0.65 -15.07 42.43
N LEU A 25 -0.54 -14.10 43.34
CA LEU A 25 -0.81 -12.68 43.05
C LEU A 25 0.06 -12.15 41.91
N PHE A 26 1.35 -12.48 41.94
CA PHE A 26 2.29 -12.06 40.90
C PHE A 26 1.95 -12.71 39.55
N CYS A 27 1.62 -14.00 39.53
CA CYS A 27 1.17 -14.68 38.32
C CYS A 27 -0.11 -14.06 37.75
N ASP A 28 -1.12 -13.76 38.57
CA ASP A 28 -2.36 -13.10 38.10
C ASP A 28 -2.06 -11.74 37.49
N LEU A 29 -1.22 -10.93 38.15
CA LEU A 29 -0.83 -9.62 37.68
C LEU A 29 -0.04 -9.71 36.35
N LEU A 30 0.86 -10.68 36.24
CA LEU A 30 1.67 -10.89 35.04
C LEU A 30 0.81 -11.37 33.86
N LEU A 31 -0.18 -12.23 34.12
CA LEU A 31 -1.15 -12.68 33.12
C LEU A 31 -2.02 -11.53 32.62
N ARG A 32 -2.50 -10.66 33.52
CA ARG A 32 -3.25 -9.45 33.13
C ARG A 32 -2.41 -8.51 32.27
N ILE A 33 -1.18 -8.22 32.67
CA ILE A 33 -0.27 -7.35 31.89
C ILE A 33 -0.01 -7.97 30.51
N SER A 34 0.24 -9.28 30.45
CA SER A 34 0.45 -9.99 29.19
C SER A 34 -0.77 -9.89 28.27
N PHE A 35 -1.98 -10.04 28.80
CA PHE A 35 -3.21 -9.91 28.03
C PHE A 35 -3.42 -8.49 27.49
N VAL A 36 -3.20 -7.47 28.31
CA VAL A 36 -3.28 -6.06 27.89
C VAL A 36 -2.26 -5.78 26.79
N LEU A 37 -1.02 -6.25 26.95
CA LEU A 37 0.03 -6.05 25.96
C LEU A 37 -0.28 -6.75 24.63
N LEU A 38 -0.83 -7.97 24.69
CA LEU A 38 -1.28 -8.70 23.51
C LEU A 38 -2.42 -7.97 22.80
N PHE A 39 -3.37 -7.41 23.55
CA PHE A 39 -4.45 -6.61 22.99
C PHE A 39 -3.91 -5.36 22.26
N PHE A 40 -2.99 -4.61 22.88
CA PHE A 40 -2.36 -3.45 22.24
C PHE A 40 -1.54 -3.82 21.01
N LEU A 41 -0.90 -4.99 21.01
CA LEU A 41 -0.15 -5.49 19.86
C LEU A 41 -1.07 -5.84 18.69
N LEU A 42 -2.26 -6.39 18.96
CA LEU A 42 -3.25 -6.77 17.95
C LEU A 42 -4.12 -5.60 17.46
N LEU A 43 -4.32 -4.58 18.28
CA LEU A 43 -5.10 -3.39 17.95
C LEU A 43 -4.75 -2.75 16.59
N PRO A 44 -3.47 -2.50 16.23
CA PRO A 44 -3.14 -1.94 14.93
C PRO A 44 -3.53 -2.88 13.78
N PHE A 45 -3.45 -4.20 13.95
CA PHE A 45 -3.87 -5.15 12.92
C PHE A 45 -5.37 -5.09 12.67
N PHE A 46 -6.18 -4.96 13.72
CA PHE A 46 -7.62 -4.77 13.59
C PHE A 46 -7.95 -3.46 12.84
N ILE A 47 -7.28 -2.36 13.19
CA ILE A 47 -7.47 -1.07 12.51
C ILE A 47 -7.09 -1.17 11.03
N ILE A 48 -5.98 -1.82 10.71
CA ILE A 48 -5.56 -2.02 9.32
C ILE A 48 -6.60 -2.84 8.56
N TYR A 49 -7.06 -3.95 9.15
CA TYR A 49 -8.01 -4.84 8.51
C TYR A 49 -9.38 -4.17 8.28
N ASP A 50 -9.90 -3.47 9.28
CA ASP A 50 -11.26 -2.93 9.26
C ASP A 50 -11.36 -1.58 8.53
N HIS A 51 -10.28 -0.80 8.48
CA HIS A 51 -10.34 0.54 7.90
C HIS A 51 -9.39 0.73 6.72
N VAL A 52 -8.15 0.25 6.81
CA VAL A 52 -7.13 0.52 5.78
C VAL A 52 -7.38 -0.32 4.52
N ILE A 53 -7.59 -1.63 4.67
CA ILE A 53 -7.87 -2.53 3.54
C ILE A 53 -9.10 -2.10 2.74
N PRO A 54 -10.29 -1.88 3.33
CA PRO A 54 -11.45 -1.46 2.56
C PRO A 54 -11.26 -0.09 1.90
N SER A 55 -10.56 0.84 2.55
CA SER A 55 -10.24 2.14 1.95
C SER A 55 -9.35 2.00 0.72
N ILE A 56 -8.33 1.12 0.76
CA ILE A 56 -7.48 0.82 -0.39
C ILE A 56 -8.28 0.19 -1.53
N VAL A 57 -9.18 -0.75 -1.22
CA VAL A 57 -10.03 -1.39 -2.23
C VAL A 57 -10.97 -0.38 -2.89
N LEU A 58 -11.59 0.51 -2.10
CA LEU A 58 -12.43 1.58 -2.62
C LEU A 58 -11.63 2.55 -3.51
N PHE A 59 -10.43 2.92 -3.07
CA PHE A 59 -9.53 3.76 -3.86
C PHE A 59 -9.15 3.12 -5.19
N ALA A 60 -8.74 1.84 -5.19
CA ALA A 60 -8.40 1.11 -6.41
C ALA A 60 -9.61 1.00 -7.35
N ARG A 61 -10.81 0.77 -6.79
CA ARG A 61 -12.05 0.70 -7.57
C ARG A 61 -12.43 2.04 -8.20
N SER A 62 -12.16 3.16 -7.53
CA SER A 62 -12.42 4.50 -8.06
C SER A 62 -11.37 4.96 -9.08
N THR A 63 -10.13 4.45 -8.99
CA THR A 63 -9.08 4.73 -10.00
C THR A 63 -9.23 3.91 -11.27
N ARG A 64 -9.82 2.71 -11.19
CA ARG A 64 -10.06 1.85 -12.36
C ARG A 64 -10.74 2.55 -13.55
N PRO A 65 -11.87 3.27 -13.41
CA PRO A 65 -12.50 3.93 -14.56
C PRO A 65 -11.63 5.03 -15.18
N ILE A 66 -10.77 5.69 -14.40
CA ILE A 66 -9.82 6.69 -14.90
C ILE A 66 -8.76 6.01 -15.76
N LEU A 67 -8.22 4.90 -15.31
CA LEU A 67 -7.28 4.08 -16.08
C LEU A 67 -7.93 3.55 -17.36
N ASP A 68 -9.15 3.00 -17.26
CA ASP A 68 -9.87 2.45 -18.41
C ASP A 68 -10.19 3.53 -19.46
N THR A 69 -10.56 4.74 -19.04
CA THR A 69 -10.82 5.84 -19.97
C THR A 69 -9.53 6.38 -20.60
N PHE A 70 -8.45 6.49 -19.82
CA PHE A 70 -7.16 6.95 -20.32
C PHE A 70 -6.59 5.98 -21.37
N PHE A 71 -6.48 4.70 -21.03
CA PHE A 71 -5.91 3.69 -21.93
C PHE A 71 -6.87 3.24 -23.03
N GLY A 72 -8.17 3.18 -22.75
CA GLY A 72 -9.16 2.68 -23.70
C GLY A 72 -9.65 3.72 -24.70
N ARG A 73 -9.59 5.01 -24.37
CA ARG A 73 -10.13 6.08 -25.25
C ARG A 73 -9.10 7.14 -25.59
N LEU A 74 -8.41 7.67 -24.59
CA LEU A 74 -7.57 8.86 -24.75
C LEU A 74 -6.25 8.55 -25.47
N LEU A 75 -5.62 7.43 -25.13
CA LEU A 75 -4.37 7.02 -25.75
C LEU A 75 -4.55 6.58 -27.23
N PRO A 76 -5.58 5.77 -27.58
CA PRO A 76 -5.87 5.46 -28.98
C PRO A 76 -6.29 6.68 -29.79
N SER A 77 -7.06 7.62 -29.21
CA SER A 77 -7.46 8.84 -29.93
C SER A 77 -6.29 9.77 -30.20
N LEU A 78 -5.37 9.93 -29.25
CA LEU A 78 -4.11 10.64 -29.46
C LEU A 78 -3.27 9.99 -30.54
N PHE A 79 -3.17 8.66 -30.53
CA PHE A 79 -2.43 7.94 -31.56
C PHE A 79 -3.05 8.14 -32.95
N ALA A 80 -4.37 8.01 -33.07
CA ALA A 80 -5.09 8.25 -34.31
C ALA A 80 -4.94 9.70 -34.80
N PHE A 81 -4.97 10.67 -33.88
CA PHE A 81 -4.73 12.07 -34.20
C PHE A 81 -3.32 12.29 -34.76
N VAL A 82 -2.28 11.75 -34.10
CA VAL A 82 -0.90 11.82 -34.59
C VAL A 82 -0.78 11.15 -35.96
N LEU A 83 -1.39 9.99 -36.16
CA LEU A 83 -1.39 9.29 -37.45
C LEU A 83 -2.09 10.12 -38.55
N SER A 84 -3.19 10.81 -38.21
CA SER A 84 -3.95 11.64 -39.15
C SER A 84 -3.17 12.87 -39.63
N LEU A 85 -2.18 13.32 -38.85
CA LEU A 85 -1.27 14.41 -39.22
C LEU A 85 -0.13 13.95 -40.14
N VAL A 86 0.14 12.64 -40.24
CA VAL A 86 1.23 12.12 -41.09
C VAL A 86 1.00 12.41 -42.58
N PRO A 87 -0.19 12.13 -43.18
CA PRO A 87 -0.47 12.43 -44.58
C PRO A 87 -0.27 13.90 -44.98
N PRO A 88 -0.84 14.91 -44.28
CA PRO A 88 -0.67 16.30 -44.67
C PRO A 88 0.78 16.77 -44.54
N ILE A 89 1.52 16.28 -43.55
CA ILE A 89 2.96 16.57 -43.41
C ILE A 89 3.74 15.98 -44.59
N LEU A 90 3.46 14.72 -44.96
CA LEU A 90 4.09 14.08 -46.12
C LEU A 90 3.81 14.81 -47.43
N ILE A 91 2.55 15.18 -47.68
CA ILE A 91 2.14 15.92 -48.89
C ILE A 91 2.84 17.28 -48.95
N PHE A 92 2.92 17.98 -47.83
CA PHE A 92 3.64 19.25 -47.75
C PHE A 92 5.13 19.09 -48.11
N PHE A 93 5.80 18.09 -47.53
CA PHE A 93 7.20 17.82 -47.84
C PHE A 93 7.42 17.37 -49.29
N PHE A 94 6.56 16.51 -49.82
CA PHE A 94 6.64 16.03 -51.20
C PHE A 94 6.47 17.19 -52.20
N THR A 95 5.45 18.03 -51.98
CA THR A 95 5.21 19.21 -52.81
C THR A 95 6.40 20.16 -52.78
N LYS A 96 6.89 20.48 -51.57
CA LYS A 96 7.97 21.45 -51.37
C LYS A 96 9.32 20.96 -51.90
N ARG A 97 9.67 19.69 -51.69
CA ARG A 97 11.02 19.16 -52.01
C ARG A 97 11.13 18.48 -53.37
N ILE A 98 10.03 18.00 -53.94
CA ILE A 98 10.06 17.24 -55.20
C ILE A 98 9.28 17.99 -56.26
N LEU A 99 7.98 18.24 -56.02
CA LEU A 99 7.10 18.75 -57.06
C LEU A 99 7.52 20.13 -57.58
N ILE A 100 7.78 21.09 -56.68
CA ILE A 100 8.21 22.45 -57.03
C ILE A 100 9.56 22.49 -57.75
N PRO A 101 10.65 21.88 -57.23
CA PRO A 101 11.93 21.94 -57.92
C PRO A 101 11.93 21.18 -59.26
N VAL A 102 11.17 20.10 -59.38
CA VAL A 102 11.01 19.38 -60.65
C VAL A 102 10.21 20.23 -61.65
N SER A 103 9.12 20.88 -61.23
CA SER A 103 8.35 21.74 -62.13
C SER A 103 9.16 22.92 -62.64
N ILE A 104 9.98 23.55 -61.78
CA ILE A 104 10.89 24.63 -62.19
C ILE A 104 11.92 24.12 -63.21
N LYS A 105 12.54 22.95 -62.96
CA LYS A 105 13.52 22.37 -63.90
C LYS A 105 12.90 22.02 -65.25
N ILE A 106 11.71 21.45 -65.27
CA ILE A 106 10.99 21.13 -66.51
C ILE A 106 10.69 22.43 -67.27
N PHE A 107 10.20 23.47 -66.58
CA PHE A 107 9.90 24.76 -67.19
C PHE A 107 11.14 25.39 -67.85
N GLN A 108 12.29 25.31 -67.19
CA GLN A 108 13.59 25.77 -67.72
C GLN A 108 14.09 24.94 -68.91
N LEU A 109 13.67 23.68 -69.06
CA LEU A 109 14.04 22.82 -70.19
C LEU A 109 13.13 23.04 -71.42
N THR A 110 11.90 23.49 -71.20
CA THR A 110 10.91 23.73 -72.26
C THR A 110 10.93 25.14 -72.86
N TRP A 111 11.63 26.09 -72.23
CA TRP A 111 11.74 27.49 -72.67
C TRP A 111 13.16 27.80 -73.14
#